data_AF-A0A6J1BKN6-F1
#
_entry.id   AF-A0A6J1BKN6-F1
#
_cell.length_a   1.000
_cell.length_b   1.000
_cell.length_c   1.000
_cell.angle_alpha   90.00
_cell.angle_beta   90.00
_cell.angle_gamma   90.00
#
_symmetry.space_group_name_H-M   'P 1'
#
loop_
_entity.id
_entity.type
_entity.pdbx_description
1 polymer ?
#
loop_
_entity_poly.entity_id
_entity_poly.type
_entity_poly.pdbx_seq_one_letter_code
_entity_poly.pdbx_strand_id
1 'polypeptide(L)'
;MPNSFEDLEKQSTNSGHHVRQDSEYVRLVTSDEEPTATEMDTLQPQPPTRSNSFVWWIKAIVFCICTLILLLIFLKWGVPFLFEKVLFPIMQWEATAFGRPVLAVVLVVSLALFPVFLIPSGPSMWLAGMIFGYGLGFLIIMVGTTVGMVLPYLIGLLFRDRIHHWLKKWPQKAAMIRLAGEGSWCHQFRVVALFRVSPFPYTIFNYVIVVTSMRFWPYLCGSIAGMIPEAFIYIYSGRLIRTLADVKYGNHHLTAVEIIYNIISLIIAIVTTIAFTVYAKRALKDLENGETKGEDDSASYQGGLEMEKLPLERPKNLSFMSFSS
;
A
#
# COMPACT_ATOMS: atom_id res chain seq x y z
N MET A 1 50.44 61.94 5.35
CA MET A 1 50.03 63.00 6.29
C MET A 1 48.61 62.69 6.75
N PRO A 2 48.40 62.40 8.03
CA PRO A 2 47.07 62.25 8.63
C PRO A 2 46.66 63.51 9.41
N ASN A 3 45.36 63.63 9.68
CA ASN A 3 44.77 64.31 10.85
C ASN A 3 43.92 63.22 11.55
N SER A 4 44.04 62.84 12.83
CA SER A 4 44.66 63.52 13.99
C SER A 4 43.88 64.78 14.42
N PHE A 5 43.56 65.01 15.70
CA PHE A 5 44.02 64.34 16.94
C PHE A 5 43.05 64.53 18.14
N GLU A 6 43.42 63.98 19.30
CA GLU A 6 43.11 64.46 20.69
C GLU A 6 41.70 64.26 21.30
N ASP A 7 41.49 64.12 22.63
CA ASP A 7 42.25 63.58 23.81
C ASP A 7 41.36 63.77 25.08
N LEU A 8 41.54 63.26 26.32
CA LEU A 8 42.43 62.34 27.08
C LEU A 8 41.50 61.56 28.07
N GLU A 9 41.67 60.27 28.38
CA GLU A 9 42.56 59.65 29.40
C GLU A 9 42.30 60.00 30.89
N LYS A 10 42.35 58.95 31.75
CA LYS A 10 42.53 58.85 33.23
C LYS A 10 41.32 58.33 34.04
N GLN A 11 41.47 57.43 35.02
CA GLN A 11 42.57 56.50 35.38
C GLN A 11 42.02 55.34 36.27
N SER A 12 42.82 54.30 36.51
CA SER A 12 42.81 53.28 37.59
C SER A 12 41.69 53.28 38.69
N THR A 13 41.26 52.15 39.30
CA THR A 13 42.05 50.96 39.68
C THR A 13 41.18 49.74 40.11
N ASN A 14 41.63 48.54 39.77
CA ASN A 14 41.79 47.34 40.63
C ASN A 14 40.67 46.77 41.54
N SER A 15 40.31 45.50 41.27
CA SER A 15 39.95 44.39 42.21
C SER A 15 38.67 44.43 43.07
N GLY A 16 38.09 43.24 43.29
CA GLY A 16 37.44 42.92 44.57
C GLY A 16 36.02 42.30 44.49
N HIS A 17 35.92 40.99 44.27
CA HIS A 17 34.69 40.24 44.53
C HIS A 17 34.35 40.24 46.03
N HIS A 18 33.08 40.41 46.41
CA HIS A 18 32.43 39.55 47.41
C HIS A 18 30.90 39.61 47.28
N VAL A 19 30.19 38.67 47.92
CA VAL A 19 28.77 38.36 47.66
C VAL A 19 28.02 38.11 48.98
N ARG A 20 26.73 38.51 49.01
CA ARG A 20 25.67 38.12 49.97
C ARG A 20 25.72 38.74 51.38
N GLN A 21 24.63 39.41 51.79
CA GLN A 21 23.73 38.90 52.84
C GLN A 21 22.44 39.74 52.98
N ASP A 22 21.45 39.13 53.65
CA ASP A 22 20.06 39.56 53.78
C ASP A 22 19.82 40.32 55.12
N SER A 23 18.90 41.31 55.16
CA SER A 23 18.19 41.72 56.40
C SER A 23 17.02 42.68 56.14
N GLU A 24 16.04 42.68 57.05
CA GLU A 24 14.85 43.55 57.08
C GLU A 24 15.09 44.86 57.86
N TYR A 25 14.09 45.76 57.85
CA TYR A 25 13.74 46.91 58.74
C TYR A 25 13.27 48.09 57.84
N VAL A 26 12.13 48.77 58.00
CA VAL A 26 11.09 48.95 59.05
C VAL A 26 9.73 49.09 58.30
N ARG A 27 8.63 48.34 58.52
CA ARG A 27 7.72 48.13 59.68
C ARG A 27 6.87 49.33 60.12
N LEU A 28 5.68 49.51 59.54
CA LEU A 28 4.47 50.20 60.10
C LEU A 28 3.24 49.83 59.21
N VAL A 29 2.02 49.55 59.70
CA VAL A 29 1.53 49.26 61.07
C VAL A 29 0.12 48.60 61.04
N THR A 30 -0.17 47.63 61.94
CA THR A 30 -1.50 47.11 62.41
C THR A 30 -2.61 46.75 61.38
N SER A 31 -3.07 45.49 61.28
CA SER A 31 -4.17 44.85 62.08
C SER A 31 -5.53 44.87 61.35
N ASP A 32 -6.46 43.92 61.50
CA ASP A 32 -6.47 42.60 62.18
C ASP A 32 -7.56 41.70 61.51
N GLU A 33 -7.92 40.56 62.12
CA GLU A 33 -9.02 39.63 61.78
C GLU A 33 -8.82 38.63 60.61
N GLU A 34 -8.23 37.48 60.96
CA GLU A 34 -8.69 36.15 60.50
C GLU A 34 -9.64 35.57 61.60
N PRO A 35 -10.59 34.65 61.30
CA PRO A 35 -10.20 33.27 60.97
C PRO A 35 -11.09 32.48 59.98
N THR A 36 -10.42 31.68 59.16
CA THR A 36 -10.74 30.26 58.88
C THR A 36 -12.20 29.83 58.61
N ALA A 37 -12.53 29.59 57.33
CA ALA A 37 -13.34 28.43 56.94
C ALA A 37 -13.03 27.97 55.50
N THR A 38 -12.71 26.68 55.35
CA THR A 38 -12.42 25.99 54.09
C THR A 38 -13.64 25.91 53.17
N GLU A 39 -13.51 26.32 51.89
CA GLU A 39 -14.06 25.50 50.81
C GLU A 39 -13.31 25.68 49.48
N MET A 40 -13.48 24.71 48.59
CA MET A 40 -12.63 24.45 47.42
C MET A 40 -13.52 24.39 46.18
N ASP A 41 -13.55 25.47 45.39
CA ASP A 41 -14.28 25.48 44.11
C ASP A 41 -13.35 25.82 42.92
N THR A 42 -13.86 25.58 41.72
CA THR A 42 -13.11 24.90 40.66
C THR A 42 -12.74 25.82 39.50
N LEU A 43 -11.54 25.60 38.96
CA LEU A 43 -11.14 26.14 37.67
C LEU A 43 -12.03 25.56 36.56
N GLN A 44 -12.98 26.36 36.06
CA GLN A 44 -13.73 25.99 34.86
C GLN A 44 -12.81 25.94 33.62
N PRO A 45 -12.76 24.82 32.88
CA PRO A 45 -12.15 24.80 31.57
C PRO A 45 -13.10 25.42 30.52
N GLN A 46 -12.60 26.30 29.66
CA GLN A 46 -13.37 26.78 28.51
C GLN A 46 -13.70 25.62 27.53
N PRO A 47 -14.91 25.58 26.96
CA PRO A 47 -15.26 24.57 25.95
C PRO A 47 -14.49 24.81 24.64
N PRO A 48 -14.01 23.76 23.96
CA PRO A 48 -13.20 23.89 22.74
C PRO A 48 -13.98 24.47 21.55
N THR A 49 -13.26 25.14 20.66
CA THR A 49 -13.82 25.97 19.57
C THR A 49 -14.54 25.16 18.49
N ARG A 50 -15.88 25.13 18.58
CA ARG A 50 -16.82 24.47 17.65
C ARG A 50 -16.64 24.83 16.15
N SER A 51 -15.99 25.95 15.85
CA SER A 51 -15.77 26.49 14.50
C SER A 51 -15.04 25.53 13.55
N ASN A 52 -13.95 24.89 14.00
CA ASN A 52 -13.10 24.08 13.12
C ASN A 52 -13.83 22.88 12.51
N SER A 53 -14.74 22.26 13.28
CA SER A 53 -15.60 21.17 12.81
C SER A 53 -16.58 21.67 11.74
N PHE A 54 -17.24 22.81 11.97
CA PHE A 54 -18.20 23.37 11.02
C PHE A 54 -17.57 23.73 9.66
N VAL A 55 -16.37 24.33 9.67
CA VAL A 55 -15.61 24.63 8.44
C VAL A 55 -15.16 23.35 7.72
N TRP A 56 -14.81 22.28 8.46
CA TRP A 56 -14.47 20.98 7.88
C TRP A 56 -15.69 20.31 7.22
N TRP A 57 -16.86 20.34 7.87
CA TRP A 57 -18.11 19.83 7.29
C TRP A 57 -18.53 20.62 6.04
N ILE A 58 -18.40 21.95 6.03
CA ILE A 58 -18.64 22.76 4.82
C ILE A 58 -17.69 22.35 3.69
N LYS A 59 -16.39 22.16 3.97
CA LYS A 59 -15.42 21.68 2.96
C LYS A 59 -15.78 20.29 2.43
N ALA A 60 -16.22 19.38 3.30
CA ALA A 60 -16.66 18.04 2.90
C ALA A 60 -17.93 18.08 2.03
N ILE A 61 -18.92 18.92 2.36
CA ILE A 61 -20.14 19.13 1.58
C ILE A 61 -19.81 19.75 0.21
N VAL A 62 -18.98 20.80 0.16
CA VAL A 62 -18.54 21.41 -1.11
C VAL A 62 -17.78 20.40 -1.96
N PHE A 63 -16.88 19.60 -1.38
CA PHE A 63 -16.18 18.54 -2.12
C PHE A 63 -17.16 17.49 -2.67
N CYS A 64 -18.15 17.06 -1.88
CA CYS A 64 -19.19 16.12 -2.31
C CYS A 64 -20.07 16.69 -3.45
N ILE A 65 -20.42 17.97 -3.40
CA ILE A 65 -21.15 18.65 -4.47
C ILE A 65 -20.28 18.78 -5.73
N CYS A 66 -18.99 19.11 -5.59
CA CYS A 66 -18.06 19.17 -6.72
C CYS A 66 -17.85 17.80 -7.38
N THR A 67 -17.71 16.71 -6.60
CA THR A 67 -17.58 15.35 -7.17
C THR A 67 -18.89 14.88 -7.80
N LEU A 68 -20.05 15.22 -7.23
CA LEU A 68 -21.36 14.95 -7.85
C LEU A 68 -21.55 15.71 -9.18
N ILE A 69 -21.16 16.99 -9.24
CA ILE A 69 -21.21 17.79 -10.47
C ILE A 69 -20.26 17.22 -11.53
N LEU A 70 -19.02 16.86 -11.15
CA LEU A 70 -18.07 16.18 -12.04
C LEU A 70 -18.62 14.83 -12.56
N LEU A 71 -19.26 14.04 -11.70
CA LEU A 71 -19.91 12.78 -12.07
C LEU A 71 -21.06 13.01 -13.07
N LEU A 72 -21.90 14.03 -12.85
CA LEU A 72 -23.00 14.39 -13.76
C LEU A 72 -22.49 14.90 -15.12
N ILE A 73 -21.42 15.70 -15.13
CA ILE A 73 -20.75 16.13 -16.38
C ILE A 73 -20.18 14.91 -17.11
N PHE A 74 -19.50 14.00 -16.41
CA PHE A 74 -18.96 12.78 -16.99
C PHE A 74 -20.05 11.85 -17.54
N LEU A 75 -21.17 11.67 -16.83
CA LEU A 75 -22.32 10.92 -17.33
C LEU A 75 -22.98 11.57 -18.56
N LYS A 76 -23.06 12.91 -18.60
CA LYS A 76 -23.75 13.63 -19.69
C LYS A 76 -22.88 13.86 -20.93
N TRP A 77 -21.55 13.92 -20.80
CA TRP A 77 -20.62 14.19 -21.92
C TRP A 77 -19.58 13.09 -22.11
N GLY A 78 -18.95 12.64 -21.03
CA GLY A 78 -17.89 11.61 -21.07
C GLY A 78 -18.40 10.24 -21.53
N VAL A 79 -19.56 9.79 -21.05
CA VAL A 79 -20.15 8.51 -21.47
C VAL A 79 -20.57 8.52 -22.94
N PRO A 80 -21.32 9.52 -23.47
CA PRO A 80 -21.55 9.63 -24.92
C PRO A 80 -20.25 9.67 -25.74
N PHE A 81 -19.26 10.46 -25.32
CA PHE A 81 -17.95 10.52 -26.01
C PHE A 81 -17.25 9.16 -26.07
N LEU A 82 -17.20 8.42 -24.96
CA LEU A 82 -16.59 7.07 -24.93
C LEU A 82 -17.35 6.08 -25.83
N PHE A 83 -18.68 6.15 -25.87
CA PHE A 83 -19.46 5.30 -26.77
C PHE A 83 -19.24 5.68 -28.24
N GLU A 84 -19.38 6.96 -28.60
CA GLU A 84 -19.32 7.45 -29.98
C GLU A 84 -17.92 7.50 -30.60
N LYS A 85 -16.87 7.72 -29.79
CA LYS A 85 -15.48 7.92 -30.28
C LYS A 85 -14.54 6.76 -29.96
N VAL A 86 -14.90 5.86 -29.05
CA VAL A 86 -14.11 4.65 -28.75
C VAL A 86 -14.90 3.39 -29.07
N LEU A 87 -16.10 3.21 -28.49
CA LEU A 87 -16.83 1.95 -28.60
C LEU A 87 -17.37 1.69 -30.02
N PHE A 88 -18.10 2.62 -30.64
CA PHE A 88 -18.63 2.39 -31.99
C PHE A 88 -17.53 2.21 -33.04
N PRO A 89 -16.45 3.03 -33.08
CA PRO A 89 -15.31 2.75 -33.94
C PRO A 89 -14.67 1.39 -33.69
N ILE A 90 -14.54 0.91 -32.44
CA ILE A 90 -13.89 -0.38 -32.18
C ILE A 90 -14.79 -1.58 -32.50
N MET A 91 -16.12 -1.46 -32.38
CA MET A 91 -17.07 -2.50 -32.81
C MET A 91 -17.26 -2.52 -34.33
N GLN A 92 -17.23 -1.35 -34.99
CA GLN A 92 -17.15 -1.28 -36.45
C GLN A 92 -15.82 -1.86 -36.96
N TRP A 93 -14.70 -1.57 -36.29
CA TRP A 93 -13.38 -2.12 -36.63
C TRP A 93 -13.30 -3.65 -36.43
N GLU A 94 -13.91 -4.21 -35.38
CA GLU A 94 -14.13 -5.66 -35.25
C GLU A 94 -14.89 -6.24 -36.47
N ALA A 95 -15.94 -5.56 -36.92
CA ALA A 95 -16.79 -6.03 -38.01
C ALA A 95 -16.18 -5.86 -39.41
N THR A 96 -15.22 -4.93 -39.60
CA THR A 96 -14.75 -4.49 -40.93
C THR A 96 -13.27 -4.72 -41.20
N ALA A 97 -12.39 -4.62 -40.20
CA ALA A 97 -10.96 -4.54 -40.44
C ALA A 97 -10.28 -5.92 -40.46
N PHE A 98 -10.63 -6.80 -39.51
CA PHE A 98 -9.99 -8.12 -39.39
C PHE A 98 -10.90 -9.19 -38.82
N GLY A 99 -10.74 -10.43 -39.31
CA GLY A 99 -11.40 -11.59 -38.72
C GLY A 99 -10.94 -11.85 -37.28
N ARG A 100 -11.84 -12.39 -36.45
CA ARG A 100 -11.64 -12.75 -35.03
C ARG A 100 -10.25 -13.27 -34.62
N PRO A 101 -9.59 -14.22 -35.31
CA PRO A 101 -8.25 -14.67 -34.90
C PRO A 101 -7.19 -13.57 -34.85
N VAL A 102 -7.22 -12.59 -35.77
CA VAL A 102 -6.25 -11.47 -35.78
C VAL A 102 -6.48 -10.55 -34.58
N LEU A 103 -7.75 -10.25 -34.27
CA LEU A 103 -8.13 -9.45 -33.10
C LEU A 103 -7.67 -10.10 -31.80
N ALA A 104 -7.76 -11.44 -31.70
CA ALA A 104 -7.22 -12.20 -30.56
C ALA A 104 -5.70 -12.05 -30.42
N VAL A 105 -4.96 -12.13 -31.53
CA VAL A 105 -3.49 -11.91 -31.54
C VAL A 105 -3.14 -10.49 -31.12
N VAL A 106 -3.81 -9.47 -31.68
CA VAL A 106 -3.58 -8.06 -31.30
C VAL A 106 -3.83 -7.82 -29.81
N LEU A 107 -4.87 -8.44 -29.25
CA LEU A 107 -5.16 -8.38 -27.81
C LEU A 107 -4.10 -9.08 -26.95
N VAL A 108 -3.66 -10.29 -27.32
CA VAL A 108 -2.57 -10.98 -26.60
C VAL A 108 -1.28 -10.15 -26.63
N VAL A 109 -0.94 -9.56 -27.78
CA VAL A 109 0.24 -8.70 -27.94
C VAL A 109 0.11 -7.41 -27.13
N SER A 110 -1.05 -6.73 -27.12
CA SER A 110 -1.23 -5.52 -26.31
C SER A 110 -1.16 -5.81 -24.81
N LEU A 111 -1.79 -6.90 -24.35
CA LEU A 111 -1.72 -7.34 -22.96
C LEU A 111 -0.31 -7.77 -22.52
N ALA A 112 0.50 -8.29 -23.45
CA ALA A 112 1.90 -8.64 -23.20
C ALA A 112 2.82 -7.40 -23.14
N LEU A 113 2.60 -6.41 -24.00
CA LEU A 113 3.47 -5.23 -24.13
C LEU A 113 3.10 -4.08 -23.21
N PHE A 114 1.81 -3.84 -22.94
CA PHE A 114 1.38 -2.70 -22.11
C PHE A 114 2.04 -2.68 -20.71
N PRO A 115 2.20 -3.81 -19.98
CA PRO A 115 2.90 -3.82 -18.69
C PRO A 115 4.37 -3.40 -18.78
N VAL A 116 5.04 -3.68 -19.91
CA VAL A 116 6.45 -3.30 -20.17
C VAL A 116 6.59 -1.78 -20.31
N PHE A 117 5.60 -1.14 -20.93
CA PHE A 117 5.54 0.33 -21.07
C PHE A 117 4.82 1.02 -19.89
N LEU A 118 4.51 0.29 -18.81
CA LEU A 118 3.70 0.72 -17.66
C LEU A 118 2.29 1.22 -18.01
N ILE A 119 1.78 0.88 -19.21
CA ILE A 119 0.45 1.22 -19.70
C ILE A 119 -0.60 0.31 -19.03
N PRO A 120 -1.78 0.84 -18.61
CA PRO A 120 -2.86 0.02 -18.07
C PRO A 120 -3.43 -0.98 -19.10
N SER A 121 -3.51 -2.26 -18.75
CA SER A 121 -4.12 -3.32 -19.57
C SER A 121 -5.64 -3.29 -19.66
N GLY A 122 -6.31 -2.59 -18.73
CA GLY A 122 -7.77 -2.60 -18.55
C GLY A 122 -8.59 -2.44 -19.84
N PRO A 123 -8.29 -1.49 -20.74
CA PRO A 123 -9.01 -1.34 -22.01
C PRO A 123 -8.94 -2.59 -22.91
N SER A 124 -7.78 -3.26 -22.98
CA SER A 124 -7.63 -4.51 -23.74
C SER A 124 -8.36 -5.68 -23.07
N MET A 125 -8.41 -5.72 -21.73
CA MET A 125 -9.18 -6.75 -21.01
C MET A 125 -10.70 -6.57 -21.18
N TRP A 126 -11.20 -5.34 -21.15
CA TRP A 126 -12.59 -5.04 -21.55
C TRP A 126 -12.87 -5.43 -22.99
N LEU A 127 -11.97 -5.11 -23.94
CA LEU A 127 -12.16 -5.43 -25.35
C LEU A 127 -12.14 -6.94 -25.63
N ALA A 128 -11.25 -7.70 -24.97
CA ALA A 128 -11.28 -9.16 -24.99
C ALA A 128 -12.61 -9.71 -24.45
N GLY A 129 -13.13 -9.13 -23.36
CA GLY A 129 -14.44 -9.48 -22.80
C GLY A 129 -15.61 -9.20 -23.74
N MET A 130 -15.62 -8.04 -24.40
CA MET A 130 -16.65 -7.64 -25.37
C MET A 130 -16.68 -8.55 -26.60
N ILE A 131 -15.52 -8.83 -27.20
CA ILE A 131 -15.42 -9.55 -28.49
C ILE A 131 -15.52 -11.06 -28.31
N PHE A 132 -14.87 -11.61 -27.27
CA PHE A 132 -14.64 -13.06 -27.13
C PHE A 132 -15.37 -13.70 -25.94
N GLY A 133 -16.02 -12.91 -25.08
CA GLY A 133 -16.75 -13.39 -23.92
C GLY A 133 -15.90 -14.22 -22.95
N TYR A 134 -16.54 -15.15 -22.24
CA TYR A 134 -15.92 -15.83 -21.09
C TYR A 134 -15.00 -16.99 -21.43
N GLY A 135 -15.17 -17.66 -22.56
CA GLY A 135 -14.29 -18.76 -22.96
C GLY A 135 -12.98 -18.24 -23.55
N LEU A 136 -13.05 -17.73 -24.78
CA LEU A 136 -11.89 -17.23 -25.50
C LEU A 136 -11.35 -15.92 -24.90
N GLY A 137 -12.19 -15.03 -24.38
CA GLY A 137 -11.73 -13.79 -23.76
C GLY A 137 -10.93 -14.02 -22.48
N PHE A 138 -11.32 -14.99 -21.65
CA PHE A 138 -10.52 -15.42 -20.50
C PHE A 138 -9.16 -16.00 -20.93
N LEU A 139 -9.14 -16.87 -21.95
CA LEU A 139 -7.89 -17.44 -22.46
C LEU A 139 -6.95 -16.36 -23.03
N ILE A 140 -7.49 -15.42 -23.81
CA ILE A 140 -6.76 -14.26 -24.35
C ILE A 140 -6.18 -13.39 -23.22
N ILE A 141 -6.99 -13.08 -22.20
CA ILE A 141 -6.55 -12.30 -21.04
C ILE A 141 -5.43 -13.04 -20.30
N MET A 142 -5.67 -14.27 -19.86
CA MET A 142 -4.72 -15.01 -19.03
C MET A 142 -3.40 -15.30 -19.77
N VAL A 143 -3.41 -15.60 -21.07
CA VAL A 143 -2.18 -15.79 -21.85
C VAL A 143 -1.45 -14.46 -22.03
N GLY A 144 -2.15 -13.40 -22.46
CA GLY A 144 -1.57 -12.08 -22.68
C GLY A 144 -0.96 -11.48 -21.41
N THR A 145 -1.68 -11.51 -20.30
CA THR A 145 -1.16 -10.99 -19.01
C THR A 145 -0.06 -11.88 -18.44
N THR A 146 -0.08 -13.21 -18.65
CA THR A 146 1.03 -14.08 -18.22
C THR A 146 2.34 -13.68 -18.91
N VAL A 147 2.32 -13.50 -20.24
CA VAL A 147 3.50 -12.99 -20.97
C VAL A 147 3.85 -11.57 -20.49
N GLY A 148 2.85 -10.71 -20.28
CA GLY A 148 3.01 -9.37 -19.72
C GLY A 148 3.45 -9.29 -18.24
N MET A 149 3.52 -10.42 -17.53
CA MET A 149 4.11 -10.53 -16.20
C MET A 149 5.53 -11.09 -16.24
N VAL A 150 5.86 -11.89 -17.26
CA VAL A 150 7.21 -12.44 -17.48
C VAL A 150 8.13 -11.43 -18.17
N LEU A 151 7.63 -10.65 -19.15
CA LEU A 151 8.46 -9.67 -19.87
C LEU A 151 9.04 -8.57 -18.95
N PRO A 152 8.25 -7.87 -18.10
CA PRO A 152 8.81 -6.92 -17.13
C PRO A 152 9.76 -7.58 -16.11
N TYR A 153 9.50 -8.82 -15.71
CA TYR A 153 10.37 -9.56 -14.79
C TYR A 153 11.76 -9.81 -15.41
N LEU A 154 11.81 -10.27 -16.67
CA LEU A 154 13.07 -10.49 -17.39
C LEU A 154 13.85 -9.18 -17.63
N ILE A 155 13.15 -8.10 -17.99
CA ILE A 155 13.75 -6.78 -18.15
C ILE A 155 14.24 -6.23 -16.79
N GLY A 156 13.48 -6.45 -15.71
CA GLY A 156 13.86 -6.07 -14.35
C GLY A 156 15.10 -6.81 -13.84
N LEU A 157 15.37 -8.02 -14.35
CA LEU A 157 16.59 -8.78 -14.03
C LEU A 157 17.84 -8.15 -14.63
N LEU A 158 17.75 -7.59 -15.85
CA LEU A 158 18.85 -6.86 -16.50
C LEU A 158 19.14 -5.51 -15.82
N PHE A 159 18.12 -4.86 -15.25
CA PHE A 159 18.24 -3.55 -14.58
C PHE A 159 18.20 -3.63 -13.05
N ARG A 160 18.48 -4.81 -12.46
CA ARG A 160 18.28 -5.11 -11.03
C ARG A 160 18.89 -4.07 -10.08
N ASP A 161 20.13 -3.65 -10.32
CA ASP A 161 20.83 -2.67 -9.47
C ASP A 161 20.24 -1.26 -9.56
N ARG A 162 19.75 -0.88 -10.75
CA ARG A 162 19.07 0.41 -10.99
C ARG A 162 17.73 0.44 -10.27
N ILE A 163 16.97 -0.66 -10.31
CA ILE A 163 15.70 -0.82 -9.57
C ILE A 163 15.98 -0.87 -8.06
N HIS A 164 17.03 -1.56 -7.61
CA HIS A 164 17.42 -1.59 -6.20
C HIS A 164 17.80 -0.19 -5.66
N HIS A 165 18.57 0.60 -6.42
CA HIS A 165 18.89 1.97 -6.05
C HIS A 165 17.65 2.89 -6.08
N TRP A 166 16.73 2.71 -7.02
CA TRP A 166 15.45 3.42 -7.04
C TRP A 166 14.57 3.07 -5.83
N LEU A 167 14.50 1.79 -5.46
CA LEU A 167 13.70 1.27 -4.37
C LEU A 167 14.19 1.76 -2.99
N LYS A 168 15.49 2.04 -2.84
CA LYS A 168 16.06 2.71 -1.64
C LYS A 168 15.44 4.09 -1.34
N LYS A 169 14.81 4.76 -2.31
CA LYS A 169 14.08 6.02 -2.09
C LYS A 169 12.74 5.83 -1.36
N TRP A 170 12.26 4.60 -1.22
CA TRP A 170 10.97 4.26 -0.59
C TRP A 170 11.11 3.16 0.47
N PRO A 171 11.93 3.36 1.53
CA PRO A 171 12.40 2.29 2.41
C PRO A 171 11.29 1.49 3.10
N GLN A 172 10.19 2.14 3.52
CA GLN A 172 9.04 1.44 4.13
C GLN A 172 8.38 0.45 3.16
N LYS A 173 8.16 0.85 1.90
CA LYS A 173 7.59 -0.03 0.85
C LYS A 173 8.61 -1.09 0.42
N ALA A 174 9.89 -0.74 0.38
CA ALA A 174 10.98 -1.67 0.10
C ALA A 174 11.06 -2.80 1.14
N ALA A 175 10.97 -2.47 2.43
CA ALA A 175 10.97 -3.44 3.53
C ALA A 175 9.76 -4.37 3.45
N MET A 176 8.55 -3.82 3.32
CA MET A 176 7.31 -4.60 3.20
C MET A 176 7.35 -5.58 2.02
N ILE A 177 7.80 -5.12 0.84
CA ILE A 177 7.89 -5.96 -0.37
C ILE A 177 9.04 -6.98 -0.29
N ARG A 178 10.09 -6.73 0.52
CA ARG A 178 11.18 -7.70 0.74
C ARG A 178 10.81 -8.80 1.74
N LEU A 179 10.19 -8.44 2.87
CA LEU A 179 9.64 -9.39 3.85
C LEU A 179 8.60 -10.30 3.20
N ALA A 180 7.68 -9.72 2.42
CA ALA A 180 6.76 -10.42 1.51
C ALA A 180 7.43 -11.37 0.51
N GLY A 181 8.72 -11.19 0.24
CA GLY A 181 9.54 -12.02 -0.64
C GLY A 181 10.26 -13.17 0.05
N GLU A 182 10.21 -13.27 1.38
CA GLU A 182 10.93 -14.28 2.16
C GLU A 182 10.01 -15.50 2.45
N GLY A 183 10.47 -16.46 3.25
CA GLY A 183 9.70 -17.66 3.59
C GLY A 183 9.57 -18.74 2.49
N SER A 184 8.55 -19.59 2.62
CA SER A 184 8.38 -20.82 1.82
C SER A 184 7.72 -20.59 0.45
N TRP A 185 7.79 -21.58 -0.45
CA TRP A 185 7.14 -21.53 -1.78
C TRP A 185 5.64 -21.18 -1.68
N CYS A 186 4.93 -21.78 -0.73
CA CYS A 186 3.50 -21.55 -0.50
C CYS A 186 3.21 -20.17 0.13
N HIS A 187 4.11 -19.69 1.00
CA HIS A 187 4.03 -18.34 1.56
C HIS A 187 4.18 -17.29 0.44
N GLN A 188 5.26 -17.38 -0.34
CA GLN A 188 5.53 -16.49 -1.49
C GLN A 188 4.34 -16.48 -2.49
N PHE A 189 3.79 -17.65 -2.84
CA PHE A 189 2.61 -17.75 -3.73
C PHE A 189 1.40 -16.97 -3.18
N ARG A 190 1.06 -17.16 -1.89
CA ARG A 190 -0.09 -16.52 -1.23
C ARG A 190 0.07 -15.01 -1.18
N VAL A 191 1.27 -14.54 -0.82
CA VAL A 191 1.59 -13.12 -0.72
C VAL A 191 1.48 -12.45 -2.09
N VAL A 192 1.94 -13.07 -3.18
CA VAL A 192 1.76 -12.51 -4.53
C VAL A 192 0.30 -12.44 -4.96
N ALA A 193 -0.48 -13.49 -4.68
CA ALA A 193 -1.92 -13.46 -4.95
C ALA A 193 -2.62 -12.32 -4.20
N LEU A 194 -2.23 -12.06 -2.95
CA LEU A 194 -2.68 -10.91 -2.16
C LEU A 194 -2.26 -9.55 -2.76
N PHE A 195 -1.02 -9.43 -3.24
CA PHE A 195 -0.53 -8.20 -3.89
C PHE A 195 -1.26 -7.87 -5.21
N ARG A 196 -1.94 -8.83 -5.87
CA ARG A 196 -2.79 -8.56 -7.04
C ARG A 196 -4.16 -7.96 -6.68
N VAL A 197 -4.63 -8.09 -5.44
CA VAL A 197 -5.88 -7.46 -4.94
C VAL A 197 -5.60 -6.18 -4.12
N SER A 198 -4.35 -5.98 -3.67
CA SER A 198 -3.88 -4.70 -3.15
C SER A 198 -3.98 -3.60 -4.23
N PRO A 199 -4.29 -2.33 -3.89
CA PRO A 199 -4.30 -1.20 -4.84
C PRO A 199 -2.89 -0.77 -5.30
N PHE A 200 -1.91 -1.68 -5.26
CA PHE A 200 -0.55 -1.43 -5.71
C PHE A 200 -0.45 -1.62 -7.25
N PRO A 201 0.15 -0.69 -8.02
CA PRO A 201 0.20 -0.81 -9.47
C PRO A 201 0.91 -2.10 -9.93
N TYR A 202 0.14 -3.01 -10.52
CA TYR A 202 0.60 -4.36 -10.87
C TYR A 202 1.78 -4.34 -11.87
N THR A 203 1.86 -3.32 -12.73
CA THR A 203 2.94 -3.12 -13.70
C THR A 203 4.27 -2.85 -13.00
N ILE A 204 4.27 -2.00 -11.97
CA ILE A 204 5.43 -1.71 -11.11
C ILE A 204 5.81 -2.95 -10.31
N PHE A 205 4.83 -3.72 -9.81
CA PHE A 205 5.09 -4.94 -9.05
C PHE A 205 5.92 -5.96 -9.83
N ASN A 206 5.60 -6.17 -11.12
CA ASN A 206 6.32 -7.09 -12.01
C ASN A 206 7.82 -6.74 -12.17
N TYR A 207 8.21 -5.47 -11.97
CA TYR A 207 9.60 -5.02 -11.97
C TYR A 207 10.26 -5.11 -10.59
N VAL A 208 9.58 -4.63 -9.53
CA VAL A 208 10.14 -4.55 -8.17
C VAL A 208 10.43 -5.94 -7.60
N ILE A 209 9.63 -6.95 -7.96
CA ILE A 209 9.76 -8.32 -7.45
C ILE A 209 11.15 -8.93 -7.70
N VAL A 210 11.86 -8.50 -8.76
CA VAL A 210 13.19 -9.01 -9.13
C VAL A 210 14.30 -8.57 -8.17
N VAL A 211 14.06 -7.52 -7.38
CA VAL A 211 14.97 -7.04 -6.33
C VAL A 211 14.74 -7.77 -5.00
N THR A 212 13.63 -8.51 -4.87
CA THR A 212 13.28 -9.26 -3.64
C THR A 212 13.97 -10.64 -3.57
N SER A 213 13.76 -11.31 -2.45
CA SER A 213 14.16 -12.71 -2.19
C SER A 213 13.24 -13.75 -2.87
N MET A 214 12.23 -13.30 -3.63
CA MET A 214 11.16 -14.17 -4.12
C MET A 214 11.57 -15.03 -5.34
N ARG A 215 11.09 -16.28 -5.35
CA ARG A 215 11.33 -17.23 -6.44
C ARG A 215 10.35 -17.01 -7.59
N PHE A 216 10.82 -17.17 -8.83
CA PHE A 216 10.02 -16.95 -10.05
C PHE A 216 8.72 -17.77 -10.10
N TRP A 217 8.75 -19.06 -9.74
CA TRP A 217 7.58 -19.93 -9.84
C TRP A 217 6.44 -19.58 -8.86
N PRO A 218 6.67 -19.34 -7.55
CA PRO A 218 5.69 -18.73 -6.66
C PRO A 218 5.11 -17.41 -7.20
N TYR A 219 5.96 -16.52 -7.72
CA TYR A 219 5.53 -15.26 -8.32
C TYR A 219 4.60 -15.48 -9.51
N LEU A 220 4.97 -16.34 -10.46
CA LEU A 220 4.19 -16.58 -11.67
C LEU A 220 2.85 -17.24 -11.34
N CYS A 221 2.87 -18.34 -10.58
CA CYS A 221 1.66 -19.07 -10.21
C CYS A 221 0.74 -18.24 -9.32
N GLY A 222 1.28 -17.51 -8.33
CA GLY A 222 0.50 -16.63 -7.45
C GLY A 222 -0.10 -15.43 -8.20
N SER A 223 0.61 -14.90 -9.19
CA SER A 223 0.11 -13.82 -10.04
C SER A 223 -1.00 -14.29 -10.98
N ILE A 224 -0.84 -15.46 -11.60
CA ILE A 224 -1.88 -16.09 -12.43
C ILE A 224 -3.13 -16.31 -11.58
N ALA A 225 -3.00 -16.94 -10.40
CA ALA A 225 -4.14 -17.15 -9.49
C ALA A 225 -4.80 -15.83 -9.05
N GLY A 226 -4.01 -14.79 -8.77
CA GLY A 226 -4.48 -13.46 -8.40
C GLY A 226 -5.21 -12.70 -9.52
N MET A 227 -4.90 -12.98 -10.79
CA MET A 227 -5.56 -12.34 -11.94
C MET A 227 -6.87 -13.02 -12.38
N ILE A 228 -7.16 -14.25 -11.94
CA ILE A 228 -8.40 -14.94 -12.34
C ILE A 228 -9.68 -14.14 -11.99
N PRO A 229 -9.87 -13.60 -10.76
CA PRO A 229 -11.06 -12.80 -10.43
C PRO A 229 -11.11 -11.48 -11.22
N GLU A 230 -9.96 -10.82 -11.37
CA GLU A 230 -9.83 -9.59 -12.16
C GLU A 230 -10.30 -9.84 -13.61
N ALA A 231 -9.81 -10.90 -14.26
CA ALA A 231 -10.21 -11.27 -15.62
C ALA A 231 -11.73 -11.47 -15.74
N PHE A 232 -12.39 -12.16 -14.79
CA PHE A 232 -13.85 -12.33 -14.79
C PHE A 232 -14.60 -11.00 -14.64
N ILE A 233 -14.10 -10.07 -13.81
CA ILE A 233 -14.70 -8.73 -13.63
C ILE A 233 -14.57 -7.90 -14.92
N TYR A 234 -13.41 -7.90 -15.58
CA TYR A 234 -13.22 -7.23 -16.86
C TYR A 234 -14.07 -7.85 -17.98
N ILE A 235 -14.21 -9.17 -18.04
CA ILE A 235 -15.09 -9.82 -19.03
C ILE A 235 -16.56 -9.47 -18.79
N TYR A 236 -17.02 -9.48 -17.53
CA TYR A 236 -18.39 -9.11 -17.18
C TYR A 236 -18.72 -7.67 -17.53
N SER A 237 -17.87 -6.73 -17.09
CA SER A 237 -18.08 -5.30 -17.38
C SER A 237 -17.98 -5.01 -18.88
N GLY A 238 -17.08 -5.65 -19.61
CA GLY A 238 -17.04 -5.61 -21.08
C GLY A 238 -18.35 -6.12 -21.70
N ARG A 239 -18.79 -7.34 -21.39
CA ARG A 239 -20.06 -7.90 -21.88
C ARG A 239 -21.26 -7.01 -21.60
N LEU A 240 -21.34 -6.43 -20.40
CA LEU A 240 -22.40 -5.49 -20.02
C LEU A 240 -22.35 -4.20 -20.85
N ILE A 241 -21.18 -3.63 -21.09
CA ILE A 241 -21.01 -2.43 -21.96
C ILE A 241 -21.48 -2.71 -23.39
N ARG A 242 -21.13 -3.87 -23.97
CA ARG A 242 -21.63 -4.30 -25.28
C ARG A 242 -23.16 -4.41 -25.30
N THR A 243 -23.72 -5.21 -24.38
CA THR A 243 -25.18 -5.39 -24.24
C THR A 243 -25.93 -4.06 -24.07
N LEU A 244 -25.38 -3.07 -23.36
CA LEU A 244 -25.97 -1.74 -23.23
C LEU A 244 -25.85 -0.88 -24.50
N ALA A 245 -24.76 -1.03 -25.27
CA ALA A 245 -24.60 -0.35 -26.56
C ALA A 245 -25.59 -0.89 -27.61
N ASP A 246 -25.72 -2.21 -27.70
CA ASP A 246 -26.56 -2.89 -28.69
C ASP A 246 -28.06 -2.55 -28.49
N VAL A 247 -28.51 -2.46 -27.23
CA VAL A 247 -29.88 -2.02 -26.88
C VAL A 247 -30.10 -0.53 -27.14
N LYS A 248 -29.13 0.34 -26.77
CA LYS A 248 -29.33 1.79 -26.84
C LYS A 248 -29.19 2.36 -28.27
N TYR A 249 -28.39 1.72 -29.12
CA TYR A 249 -28.03 2.25 -30.45
C TYR A 249 -28.19 1.25 -31.59
N GLY A 250 -28.22 -0.06 -31.32
CA GLY A 250 -28.31 -1.10 -32.35
C GLY A 250 -29.74 -1.47 -32.78
N ASN A 251 -30.76 -0.91 -32.14
CA ASN A 251 -32.18 -1.29 -32.30
C ASN A 251 -32.44 -2.81 -32.12
N HIS A 252 -31.59 -3.50 -31.37
CA HIS A 252 -31.72 -4.94 -31.10
C HIS A 252 -32.38 -5.18 -29.74
N HIS A 253 -33.37 -6.09 -29.72
CA HIS A 253 -33.92 -6.63 -28.47
C HIS A 253 -33.02 -7.76 -27.96
N LEU A 254 -32.81 -7.82 -26.64
CA LEU A 254 -31.96 -8.83 -26.02
C LEU A 254 -32.52 -10.24 -26.21
N THR A 255 -31.71 -11.15 -26.74
CA THR A 255 -32.10 -12.55 -26.89
C THR A 255 -32.12 -13.22 -25.52
N ALA A 256 -33.11 -14.07 -25.24
CA ALA A 256 -33.19 -14.81 -23.97
C ALA A 256 -31.90 -15.59 -23.65
N VAL A 257 -31.23 -16.13 -24.68
CA VAL A 257 -29.93 -16.80 -24.59
C VAL A 257 -28.83 -15.87 -24.05
N GLU A 258 -28.80 -14.61 -24.48
CA GLU A 258 -27.81 -13.63 -24.02
C GLU A 258 -28.05 -13.20 -22.58
N ILE A 259 -29.32 -13.04 -22.19
CA ILE A 259 -29.73 -12.78 -20.81
C ILE A 259 -29.28 -13.95 -19.91
N ILE A 260 -29.54 -15.19 -20.33
CA ILE A 260 -29.10 -16.41 -19.62
C ILE A 260 -27.58 -16.44 -19.49
N TYR A 261 -26.82 -16.20 -20.56
CA TYR A 261 -25.36 -16.15 -20.49
C TYR A 261 -24.86 -15.06 -19.54
N ASN A 262 -25.41 -13.85 -19.59
CA ASN A 262 -25.02 -12.74 -18.71
C ASN A 262 -25.38 -13.01 -17.23
N ILE A 263 -26.48 -13.72 -16.94
CA ILE A 263 -26.84 -14.12 -15.58
C ILE A 263 -25.91 -15.22 -15.06
N ILE A 264 -25.69 -16.29 -15.84
CA ILE A 264 -24.76 -17.37 -15.46
C ILE A 264 -23.36 -16.81 -15.21
N SER A 265 -22.91 -15.88 -16.04
CA SER A 265 -21.57 -15.34 -15.96
C SER A 265 -21.40 -14.27 -14.87
N LEU A 266 -22.47 -13.55 -14.51
CA LEU A 266 -22.53 -12.75 -13.29
C LEU A 266 -22.40 -13.64 -12.04
N ILE A 267 -23.09 -14.79 -12.00
CA ILE A 267 -22.97 -15.76 -10.89
C ILE A 267 -21.53 -16.27 -10.80
N ILE A 268 -20.90 -16.64 -11.92
CA ILE A 268 -19.48 -17.06 -11.94
C ILE A 268 -18.57 -15.94 -11.42
N ALA A 269 -18.70 -14.70 -11.92
CA ALA A 269 -17.88 -13.58 -11.47
C ALA A 269 -18.03 -13.29 -9.96
N ILE A 270 -19.26 -13.35 -9.43
CA ILE A 270 -19.54 -13.22 -8.00
C ILE A 270 -18.90 -14.36 -7.22
N VAL A 271 -19.09 -15.62 -7.63
CA VAL A 271 -18.54 -16.80 -6.95
C VAL A 271 -17.01 -16.76 -6.92
N THR A 272 -16.35 -16.44 -8.05
CA THR A 272 -14.89 -16.31 -8.09
C THR A 272 -14.39 -15.15 -7.22
N THR A 273 -15.09 -14.01 -7.21
CA THR A 273 -14.72 -12.86 -6.36
C THR A 273 -14.88 -13.17 -4.87
N ILE A 274 -15.95 -13.86 -4.47
CA ILE A 274 -16.17 -14.30 -3.09
C ILE A 274 -15.13 -15.35 -2.70
N ALA A 275 -14.93 -16.39 -3.53
CA ALA A 275 -13.96 -17.45 -3.26
C ALA A 275 -12.54 -16.90 -3.12
N PHE A 276 -12.13 -15.96 -3.98
CA PHE A 276 -10.84 -15.29 -3.85
C PHE A 276 -10.77 -14.38 -2.63
N THR A 277 -11.81 -13.59 -2.33
CA THR A 277 -11.84 -12.75 -1.12
C THR A 277 -11.73 -13.59 0.16
N VAL A 278 -12.39 -14.77 0.21
CA VAL A 278 -12.27 -15.72 1.32
C VAL A 278 -10.88 -16.36 1.37
N TYR A 279 -10.31 -16.73 0.22
CA TYR A 279 -8.93 -17.25 0.14
C TYR A 279 -7.91 -16.21 0.61
N ALA A 280 -8.03 -14.96 0.16
CA ALA A 280 -7.19 -13.83 0.56
C ALA A 280 -7.27 -13.58 2.08
N LYS A 281 -8.49 -13.53 2.65
CA LYS A 281 -8.67 -13.38 4.11
C LYS A 281 -8.08 -14.55 4.91
N ARG A 282 -8.21 -15.79 4.42
CA ARG A 282 -7.57 -16.97 5.05
C ARG A 282 -6.05 -16.91 4.93
N ALA A 283 -5.53 -16.55 3.76
CA ALA A 283 -4.10 -16.39 3.53
C ALA A 283 -3.50 -15.32 4.43
N LEU A 284 -4.13 -14.14 4.55
CA LEU A 284 -3.70 -13.09 5.49
C LEU A 284 -3.65 -13.60 6.93
N LYS A 285 -4.71 -14.25 7.41
CA LYS A 285 -4.74 -14.79 8.78
C LYS A 285 -3.69 -15.89 9.00
N ASP A 286 -3.43 -16.74 8.01
CA ASP A 286 -2.36 -17.75 8.08
C ASP A 286 -0.94 -17.13 8.11
N LEU A 287 -0.76 -15.92 7.54
CA LEU A 287 0.50 -15.17 7.62
C LEU A 287 0.66 -14.50 8.99
N GLU A 288 -0.37 -13.78 9.43
CA GLU A 288 -0.47 -13.10 10.73
C GLU A 288 -0.20 -14.07 11.90
N ASN A 289 -0.91 -15.21 11.94
CA ASN A 289 -0.68 -16.28 12.92
C ASN A 289 0.75 -16.89 12.86
N GLY A 290 1.43 -16.77 11.72
CA GLY A 290 2.78 -17.28 11.50
C GLY A 290 3.85 -16.34 12.05
N GLU A 291 3.65 -15.03 11.90
CA GLU A 291 4.52 -14.00 12.48
C GLU A 291 4.43 -14.02 14.01
N THR A 292 3.21 -14.01 14.60
CA THR A 292 3.03 -14.04 16.06
C THR A 292 3.72 -15.25 16.71
N LYS A 293 3.60 -16.44 16.10
CA LYS A 293 4.25 -17.65 16.62
C LYS A 293 5.77 -17.61 16.52
N GLY A 294 6.32 -17.03 15.46
CA GLY A 294 7.77 -16.84 15.33
C GLY A 294 8.32 -15.89 16.40
N GLU A 295 7.54 -14.85 16.76
CA GLU A 295 7.87 -13.93 17.84
C GLU A 295 7.81 -14.63 19.22
N ASP A 296 6.71 -15.35 19.53
CA ASP A 296 6.56 -16.14 20.75
C ASP A 296 7.67 -17.20 20.93
N ASP A 297 7.98 -17.99 19.89
CA ASP A 297 9.06 -18.98 19.93
C ASP A 297 10.42 -18.30 20.16
N SER A 298 10.69 -17.16 19.50
CA SER A 298 11.96 -16.43 19.67
C SER A 298 12.12 -15.85 21.08
N ALA A 299 11.04 -15.35 21.69
CA ALA A 299 11.03 -14.88 23.07
C ALA A 299 11.26 -16.03 24.06
N SER A 300 10.68 -17.21 23.79
CA SER A 300 10.89 -18.43 24.58
C SER A 300 12.37 -18.87 24.61
N TYR A 301 13.06 -18.84 23.47
CA TYR A 301 14.51 -19.14 23.42
C TYR A 301 15.35 -18.12 24.19
N GLN A 302 14.97 -16.84 24.19
CA GLN A 302 15.74 -15.80 24.87
C GLN A 302 15.54 -15.80 26.41
N GLY A 303 14.42 -16.36 26.90
CA GLY A 303 14.22 -16.65 28.33
C GLY A 303 14.99 -17.90 28.83
N GLY A 304 15.48 -18.75 27.93
CA GLY A 304 16.19 -20.00 28.29
C GLY A 304 17.68 -19.84 28.61
N LEU A 305 18.23 -18.62 28.58
CA LEU A 305 19.68 -18.36 28.67
C LEU A 305 20.14 -17.73 30.00
N GLU A 306 19.27 -17.60 31.00
CA GLU A 306 19.67 -17.17 32.35
C GLU A 306 20.38 -18.29 33.14
N MET A 307 21.71 -18.32 33.00
CA MET A 307 22.65 -18.74 34.04
C MET A 307 22.50 -20.18 34.59
N GLU A 308 22.92 -21.16 33.80
CA GLU A 308 23.45 -22.41 34.38
C GLU A 308 24.69 -22.06 35.22
N LYS A 309 24.52 -21.99 36.55
CA LYS A 309 25.60 -21.57 37.46
C LYS A 309 26.65 -22.67 37.57
N LEU A 310 27.80 -22.43 36.94
CA LEU A 310 29.03 -23.20 37.15
C LEU A 310 29.29 -23.43 38.65
N PRO A 311 29.50 -24.67 39.10
CA PRO A 311 29.79 -24.94 40.50
C PRO A 311 31.18 -24.41 40.86
N LEU A 312 31.25 -23.56 41.90
CA LEU A 312 32.50 -23.03 42.43
C LEU A 312 33.37 -24.16 43.01
N GLU A 313 34.43 -24.54 42.29
CA GLU A 313 35.51 -25.33 42.89
C GLU A 313 36.14 -24.57 44.05
N ARG A 314 36.24 -25.23 45.20
CA ARG A 314 36.85 -24.69 46.41
C ARG A 314 38.28 -25.20 46.53
N PRO A 315 39.32 -24.34 46.54
CA PRO A 315 40.69 -24.81 46.69
C PRO A 315 40.86 -25.54 48.03
N LYS A 316 41.44 -26.74 47.99
CA LYS A 316 41.92 -27.45 49.18
C LYS A 316 43.41 -27.15 49.41
N ASN A 317 43.79 -27.09 50.67
CA ASN A 317 45.08 -26.61 51.14
C ASN A 317 46.28 -27.40 50.59
N LEU A 318 47.43 -26.72 50.48
CA LEU A 318 48.74 -27.36 50.49
C LEU A 318 48.87 -28.27 51.72
N SER A 319 49.34 -29.50 51.50
CA SER A 319 49.92 -30.35 52.54
C SER A 319 51.34 -30.72 52.12
N PHE A 320 52.33 -30.23 52.87
CA PHE A 320 53.72 -30.69 52.76
C PHE A 320 53.79 -32.20 53.03
N MET A 321 54.52 -32.93 52.19
CA MET A 321 55.13 -34.20 52.57
C MET A 321 56.45 -34.39 51.82
N SER A 322 57.41 -35.06 52.43
CA SER A 322 58.80 -35.06 52.01
C SER A 322 59.48 -36.42 52.19
N PHE A 323 60.64 -36.55 51.54
CA PHE A 323 61.69 -37.56 51.71
C PHE A 323 61.51 -38.99 51.20
N SER A 324 62.60 -39.43 50.54
CA SER A 324 63.13 -40.80 50.40
C SER A 324 62.32 -41.87 49.65
N SER A 325 62.95 -42.73 48.84
CA SER A 325 64.38 -42.84 48.43
C SER A 325 64.50 -43.24 46.97
#